data_AF-A0A4Y7LGD0-F1
#
_entry.id   AF-A0A4Y7LGD0-F1
#
_cell.length_a   1.000
_cell.length_b   1.000
_cell.length_c   1.000
_cell.angle_alpha   90.00
_cell.angle_beta   90.00
_cell.angle_gamma   90.00
#
_symmetry.space_group_name_H-M   'P 1'
#
loop_
_entity.id
_entity.type
_entity.pdbx_description
1 polymer ?
#
loop_
_entity_poly.entity_id
_entity_poly.type
_entity_poly.pdbx_seq_one_letter_code
_entity_poly.pdbx_strand_id
1 'polypeptide(L)'
;MSLGLSSKHAGDGDTKHIGFNVPMPGAFEIASSVVTVGRLPEKADMVIPVATVSGVHARIKVKEGNLLVTDLDSTNGTFIDKKRLSPGVVAMVSPGNCLTFGTNL
;
A
#
# COMPACT_ATOMS: atom_id res chain seq x y z
N MET A 1 -7.75 21.38 4.91
CA MET A 1 -6.27 21.28 4.81
C MET A 1 -5.96 19.92 4.22
N SER A 2 -5.79 19.85 2.91
CA SER A 2 -5.43 18.64 2.17
C SER A 2 -3.94 18.38 2.37
N LEU A 3 -3.56 17.24 2.95
CA LEU A 3 -2.17 16.81 2.97
C LEU A 3 -1.83 16.26 1.58
N GLY A 4 -1.05 17.01 0.82
CA GLY A 4 -0.39 16.50 -0.38
C GLY A 4 0.69 15.49 0.01
N LEU A 5 0.33 14.22 0.06
CA LEU A 5 1.29 13.14 0.27
C LEU A 5 2.05 12.92 -1.05
N SER A 6 3.27 13.44 -1.16
CA SER A 6 4.15 13.14 -2.29
C SER A 6 4.76 11.76 -2.07
N SER A 7 4.09 10.73 -2.58
CA SER A 7 4.65 9.38 -2.66
C SER A 7 5.86 9.39 -3.59
N LYS A 8 7.04 9.12 -3.02
CA LYS A 8 8.25 8.88 -3.81
C LYS A 8 8.23 7.41 -4.18
N HIS A 9 8.16 7.13 -5.46
CA HIS A 9 7.98 5.78 -5.98
C HIS A 9 9.26 4.96 -5.75
N ALA A 10 9.14 3.82 -5.07
CA ALA A 10 10.21 2.84 -4.96
C ALA A 10 10.10 1.86 -6.14
N GLY A 11 10.79 2.18 -7.23
CA GLY A 11 10.92 1.36 -8.43
C GLY A 11 11.88 2.03 -9.40
N ASP A 12 12.76 1.27 -10.03
CA ASP A 12 13.74 1.72 -11.02
C ASP A 12 13.13 2.00 -12.41
N GLY A 13 11.79 1.95 -12.52
CA GLY A 13 11.07 2.08 -13.79
C GLY A 13 11.19 0.86 -14.69
N ASP A 14 11.72 -0.24 -14.16
CA ASP A 14 12.09 -1.40 -14.95
C ASP A 14 10.92 -2.38 -15.12
N THR A 15 10.30 -2.35 -16.30
CA THR A 15 9.10 -3.14 -16.63
C THR A 15 9.42 -4.48 -17.30
N LYS A 16 10.70 -4.92 -17.31
CA LYS A 16 11.11 -6.12 -18.08
C LYS A 16 10.41 -7.42 -17.66
N HIS A 17 9.89 -7.49 -16.42
CA HIS A 17 9.19 -8.68 -15.92
C HIS A 17 7.69 -8.75 -16.28
N ILE A 18 7.10 -7.67 -16.80
CA ILE A 18 5.64 -7.59 -17.08
C ILE A 18 5.30 -7.50 -18.57
N GLY A 19 6.29 -7.33 -19.46
CA GLY A 19 6.11 -7.38 -20.91
C GLY A 19 5.40 -6.18 -21.55
N PHE A 20 4.89 -5.22 -20.77
CA PHE A 20 4.24 -3.99 -21.25
C PHE A 20 4.52 -2.81 -20.32
N ASN A 21 4.54 -1.60 -20.88
CA ASN A 21 4.77 -0.35 -20.14
C ASN A 21 3.53 0.02 -19.32
N VAL A 22 3.62 -0.06 -17.98
CA VAL A 22 2.56 0.40 -17.08
C VAL A 22 2.84 1.86 -16.71
N PRO A 23 1.91 2.80 -16.98
CA PRO A 23 2.07 4.17 -16.51
C PRO A 23 2.12 4.16 -14.99
N MET A 24 3.04 4.97 -14.45
CA MET A 24 3.17 5.19 -13.02
C MET A 24 1.78 5.57 -12.45
N PRO A 25 1.27 4.84 -11.44
CA PRO A 25 -0.01 5.19 -10.85
C PRO A 25 0.06 6.61 -10.30
N GLY A 26 -0.97 7.42 -10.58
CA GLY A 26 -1.05 8.79 -10.05
C GLY A 26 -1.12 8.81 -8.52
N ALA A 27 -0.86 9.99 -7.93
CA ALA A 27 -1.06 10.18 -6.50
C ALA A 27 -2.52 9.88 -6.11
N PHE A 28 -2.71 9.09 -5.06
CA PHE A 28 -4.03 8.80 -4.51
C PHE A 28 -4.27 9.69 -3.29
N GLU A 29 -5.21 10.63 -3.37
CA GLU A 29 -5.64 11.41 -2.21
C GLU A 29 -6.51 10.55 -1.30
N ILE A 30 -6.10 10.41 -0.04
CA ILE A 30 -6.90 9.75 0.98
C ILE A 30 -8.02 10.71 1.40
N ALA A 31 -9.17 10.65 0.71
CA ALA A 31 -10.35 11.48 0.98
C ALA A 31 -11.18 10.98 2.18
N SER A 32 -11.08 9.68 2.50
CA SER A 32 -11.74 9.03 3.64
C SER A 32 -10.75 8.79 4.77
N SER A 33 -11.19 8.87 6.02
CA SER A 33 -10.35 8.57 7.19
C SER A 33 -9.74 7.15 7.15
N VAL A 34 -10.28 6.25 6.33
CA VAL A 34 -9.85 4.85 6.20
C VAL A 34 -9.92 4.41 4.73
N VAL A 35 -8.88 3.71 4.25
CA VAL A 35 -8.75 3.13 2.90
C VAL A 35 -8.35 1.66 3.04
N THR A 36 -9.07 0.77 2.37
CA THR A 36 -8.78 -0.66 2.30
C THR A 36 -7.94 -0.95 1.06
N VAL A 37 -6.79 -1.60 1.25
CA VAL A 37 -5.90 -2.04 0.18
C VAL A 37 -6.12 -3.53 -0.06
N GLY A 38 -6.22 -3.94 -1.30
CA GLY A 38 -6.42 -5.35 -1.64
C GLY A 38 -6.39 -5.62 -3.15
N ARG A 39 -6.49 -6.90 -3.50
CA ARG A 39 -6.48 -7.38 -4.89
C ARG A 39 -7.85 -7.36 -5.54
N LEU A 40 -8.93 -7.47 -4.76
CA LEU A 40 -10.29 -7.61 -5.27
C LEU A 40 -10.98 -6.24 -5.36
N PRO A 41 -11.39 -5.79 -6.57
CA PRO A 41 -12.00 -4.48 -6.76
C PRO A 41 -13.33 -4.31 -6.02
N GLU A 42 -14.05 -5.41 -5.74
CA GLU A 42 -15.30 -5.38 -4.98
C GLU A 42 -15.10 -5.31 -3.46
N LYS A 43 -13.84 -5.40 -2.96
CA LYS A 43 -13.54 -5.42 -1.51
C LYS A 43 -12.46 -4.42 -1.07
N ALA A 44 -11.87 -3.67 -1.99
CA ALA A 44 -10.78 -2.75 -1.69
C ALA A 44 -11.02 -1.39 -2.35
N ASP A 45 -10.75 -0.32 -1.60
CA ASP A 45 -10.79 1.05 -2.09
C ASP A 45 -9.57 1.33 -2.99
N MET A 46 -8.41 0.78 -2.61
CA MET A 46 -7.17 0.82 -3.38
C MET A 46 -6.84 -0.58 -3.88
N VAL A 47 -7.00 -0.78 -5.20
CA VAL A 47 -6.83 -2.08 -5.83
C VAL A 47 -5.41 -2.25 -6.35
N ILE A 48 -4.72 -3.30 -5.89
CA ILE A 48 -3.42 -3.74 -6.43
C ILE A 48 -3.61 -5.14 -7.02
N PRO A 49 -3.88 -5.26 -8.34
CA PRO A 49 -4.36 -6.49 -8.96
C PRO A 49 -3.22 -7.49 -9.27
N VAL A 50 -2.37 -7.79 -8.29
CA VAL A 50 -1.26 -8.75 -8.41
C VAL A 50 -1.42 -9.92 -7.45
N ALA A 51 -1.06 -11.13 -7.86
CA ALA A 51 -1.32 -12.35 -7.10
C ALA A 51 -0.70 -12.38 -5.69
N THR A 52 0.34 -11.59 -5.44
CA THR A 52 0.99 -11.49 -4.13
C THR A 52 0.19 -10.68 -3.11
N VAL A 53 -0.84 -9.94 -3.55
CA VAL A 53 -1.74 -9.16 -2.70
C VAL A 53 -3.02 -9.96 -2.42
N SER A 54 -3.45 -9.93 -1.16
CA SER A 54 -4.65 -10.63 -0.69
C SER A 54 -5.90 -9.87 -1.13
N GLY A 55 -7.05 -10.55 -1.25
CA GLY A 55 -8.28 -9.90 -1.72
C GLY A 55 -8.67 -8.69 -0.89
N VAL A 56 -8.51 -8.81 0.43
CA VAL A 56 -8.46 -7.71 1.41
C VAL A 56 -7.13 -7.90 2.14
N HIS A 57 -6.20 -6.95 2.02
CA HIS A 57 -4.80 -7.17 2.41
C HIS A 57 -4.40 -6.29 3.60
N ALA A 58 -4.68 -5.00 3.52
CA ALA A 58 -4.34 -4.06 4.58
C ALA A 58 -5.35 -2.94 4.66
N ARG A 59 -5.31 -2.19 5.76
CA ARG A 59 -6.08 -0.99 5.97
C ARG A 59 -5.15 0.17 6.29
N ILE A 60 -5.32 1.26 5.58
CA ILE A 60 -4.64 2.53 5.82
C ILE A 60 -5.63 3.48 6.50
N LYS A 61 -5.18 4.23 7.49
CA LYS A 61 -5.95 5.26 8.19
C LYS A 61 -5.08 6.50 8.34
N VAL A 62 -5.63 7.66 8.02
CA VAL A 62 -4.96 8.94 8.32
C VAL A 62 -5.54 9.47 9.62
N LYS A 63 -4.68 9.73 10.61
CA LYS A 63 -5.08 10.31 11.89
C LYS A 63 -4.06 11.37 12.31
N GLU A 64 -4.52 12.60 12.51
CA GLU A 64 -3.69 13.72 13.00
C GLU A 64 -2.43 13.94 12.13
N GLY A 65 -2.57 13.78 10.81
CA GLY A 65 -1.46 13.90 9.86
C GLY A 65 -0.54 12.67 9.76
N ASN A 66 -0.78 11.63 10.56
CA ASN A 66 0.00 10.39 10.52
C ASN A 66 -0.70 9.33 9.67
N LEU A 67 0.07 8.61 8.86
CA LEU A 67 -0.40 7.45 8.13
C LEU A 67 -0.24 6.22 9.03
N LEU A 68 -1.35 5.56 9.33
CA LEU A 68 -1.41 4.34 10.11
C LEU A 68 -1.77 3.20 9.17
N VAL A 69 -1.07 2.08 9.27
CA VAL A 69 -1.33 0.88 8.48
C VAL A 69 -1.60 -0.30 9.41
N THR A 70 -2.49 -1.18 8.99
CA THR A 70 -2.78 -2.45 9.66
C THR A 70 -2.84 -3.54 8.60
N ASP A 71 -1.98 -4.55 8.73
CA ASP A 71 -2.09 -5.77 7.93
C ASP A 71 -3.31 -6.57 8.38
N LEU A 72 -4.14 -7.02 7.44
CA LEU A 72 -5.40 -7.72 7.72
C LEU A 72 -5.25 -9.24 7.58
N ASP A 73 -4.17 -9.78 8.15
CA ASP A 73 -3.78 -11.19 8.06
C ASP A 73 -3.52 -11.61 6.60
N SER A 74 -2.72 -10.80 5.93
CA SER A 74 -2.41 -11.05 4.53
C SER A 74 -1.42 -12.19 4.35
N THR A 75 -1.59 -12.93 3.26
CA THR A 75 -0.79 -14.16 2.99
C THR A 75 0.70 -13.86 2.92
N ASN A 76 1.09 -12.81 2.19
CA ASN A 76 2.50 -12.45 1.98
C ASN A 76 2.98 -11.33 2.94
N GLY A 77 2.08 -10.72 3.69
CA GLY A 77 2.39 -9.68 4.66
C GLY A 77 2.47 -8.26 4.08
N THR A 78 2.45 -7.31 5.00
CA THR A 78 2.74 -5.89 4.79
C THR A 78 4.06 -5.52 5.47
N PHE A 79 4.83 -4.60 4.88
CA PHE A 79 6.16 -4.23 5.35
C PHE A 79 6.37 -2.71 5.38
N ILE A 80 7.08 -2.21 6.40
CA ILE A 80 7.64 -0.84 6.44
C ILE A 80 9.15 -0.96 6.40
N ASP A 81 9.81 -0.37 5.41
CA ASP A 81 11.26 -0.45 5.20
C ASP A 81 11.81 -1.89 5.31
N LYS A 82 11.11 -2.82 4.64
CA LYS A 82 11.41 -4.27 4.62
C LYS A 82 11.17 -5.01 5.94
N LYS A 83 10.73 -4.33 7.00
CA LYS A 83 10.31 -4.98 8.26
C LYS A 83 8.84 -5.37 8.16
N ARG A 84 8.56 -6.67 8.27
CA ARG A 84 7.20 -7.21 8.27
C ARG A 84 6.43 -6.71 9.48
N LEU A 85 5.19 -6.31 9.27
CA LEU A 85 4.26 -5.96 10.33
C LEU A 85 3.65 -7.20 10.96
N SER A 86 3.31 -7.10 12.25
CA SER A 86 2.47 -8.08 12.90
C SER A 86 1.02 -7.89 12.43
N PRO A 87 0.34 -8.94 11.94
CA PRO A 87 -1.08 -8.87 11.55
C PRO A 87 -1.95 -8.29 12.67
N GLY A 88 -2.92 -7.45 12.30
CA GLY A 88 -3.86 -6.82 13.23
C GLY A 88 -3.29 -5.70 14.11
N VAL A 89 -1.96 -5.51 14.14
CA VAL A 89 -1.32 -4.43 14.91
C VAL A 89 -1.22 -3.16 14.07
N VAL A 90 -1.59 -2.03 14.67
CA VAL A 90 -1.47 -0.71 14.03
C VAL A 90 0.00 -0.28 14.03
N ALA A 91 0.55 -0.01 12.86
CA ALA A 91 1.88 0.56 12.69
C ALA A 91 1.78 1.97 12.09
N MET A 92 2.64 2.88 12.57
CA MET A 92 2.76 4.22 12.01
C MET A 92 3.79 4.21 10.87
N VAL A 93 3.43 4.81 9.74
CA VAL A 93 4.31 5.03 8.59
C VAL A 93 4.71 6.50 8.60
N SER A 94 6.01 6.75 8.71
CA SER A 94 6.55 8.10 8.66
C SER A 94 6.88 8.51 7.22
N PRO A 95 6.85 9.82 6.90
CA PRO A 95 7.33 10.31 5.62
C PRO A 95 8.73 9.79 5.30
N GLY A 96 8.90 9.21 4.11
CA GLY A 96 10.16 8.63 3.66
C GLY A 96 10.27 7.12 3.84
N ASN A 97 9.41 6.48 4.63
CA ASN A 97 9.37 5.02 4.68
C ASN A 97 8.78 4.43 3.40
N CYS A 98 9.28 3.26 3.00
CA CYS A 98 8.68 2.44 1.95
C CYS A 98 7.67 1.48 2.56
N LEU A 99 6.41 1.62 2.17
CA LEU A 99 5.33 0.69 2.53
C LEU A 99 5.11 -0.31 1.40
N THR A 100 5.24 -1.61 1.69
CA THR A 100 5.07 -2.70 0.72
C THR A 100 3.91 -3.58 1.12
N PHE A 101 3.07 -3.95 0.15
CA PHE A 101 1.97 -4.91 0.30
C PHE A 101 2.28 -6.15 -0.54
N GLY A 102 2.39 -7.31 0.11
CA GLY A 102 2.85 -8.54 -0.51
C GLY A 102 4.37 -8.63 -0.68
N THR A 103 4.82 -9.40 -1.66
CA THR A 103 6.24 -9.55 -2.01
C THR A 103 6.53 -9.02 -3.40
N ASN A 104 7.79 -8.63 -3.63
CA ASN A 104 8.35 -8.49 -4.96
C ASN A 104 8.59 -9.91 -5.50
N LEU A 105 8.01 -10.27 -6.64
CA LEU A 105 8.38 -11.46 -7.41
C LEU A 105 9.40 -11.06 -8.46
#